data_AF-A0A8T0QXW2-F1
#
_entry.id   AF-A0A8T0QXW2-F1
#
_cell.length_a   1.000
_cell.length_b   1.000
_cell.length_c   1.000
_cell.angle_alpha   90.00
_cell.angle_beta   90.00
_cell.angle_gamma   90.00
#
_symmetry.space_group_name_H-M   'P 1'
#
loop_
_entity.id
_entity.type
_entity.pdbx_description
1 polymer ?
#
loop_
_entity_poly.entity_id
_entity_poly.type
_entity_poly.pdbx_seq_one_letter_code
_entity_poly.pdbx_strand_id
1 'polypeptide(L)'
;MSHNAENIAKRIASVIADYGLTDKIFAVTLDNVAANTRAINQLNHVLSGYVGSLFLHQRCACHIINLIVKAGLEVFKPMLGAFRSAISFLNLSNQRIAAYKSYCIAVGERPRKFGLDMDVRWNSTYLMLKHLLPHKATFSVFITTQHPLVDGQPLLTD
;
A
#
# COMPACT_ATOMS: atom_id res chain seq x y z
N MET A 1 16.38 10.67 -14.47
CA MET A 1 15.51 11.84 -14.75
C MET A 1 14.77 12.21 -13.48
N SER A 2 14.71 13.50 -13.13
CA SER A 2 14.01 13.97 -11.92
C SER A 2 12.49 13.95 -12.12
N HIS A 3 11.75 13.53 -11.09
CA HIS A 3 10.28 13.46 -11.09
C HIS A 3 9.67 14.84 -10.78
N ASN A 4 9.82 15.78 -11.72
CA ASN A 4 9.27 17.14 -11.62
C ASN A 4 8.15 17.37 -12.65
N ALA A 5 7.37 18.43 -12.44
CA ALA A 5 6.18 18.72 -13.26
C ALA A 5 6.52 18.88 -14.75
N GLU A 6 7.62 19.55 -15.06
CA GLU A 6 8.06 19.80 -16.44
C GLU A 6 8.40 18.52 -17.19
N ASN A 7 9.15 17.60 -16.56
CA ASN A 7 9.51 16.35 -17.21
C ASN A 7 8.28 15.47 -17.43
N ILE A 8 7.33 15.50 -16.50
CA ILE A 8 6.06 14.76 -16.62
C ILE A 8 5.23 15.34 -17.77
N ALA A 9 5.05 16.66 -17.82
CA ALA A 9 4.31 17.32 -18.90
C ALA A 9 4.95 17.08 -20.27
N LYS A 10 6.28 17.26 -20.39
CA LYS A 10 7.02 17.00 -21.63
C LYS A 10 6.87 15.55 -22.09
N ARG A 11 6.99 14.59 -21.18
CA ARG A 11 6.86 13.17 -21.53
C ARG A 11 5.45 12.83 -21.98
N ILE A 12 4.43 13.34 -21.30
CA ILE A 12 3.03 13.14 -21.68
C ILE A 12 2.79 13.76 -23.06
N ALA A 13 3.21 15.01 -23.30
CA ALA A 13 3.04 15.68 -24.59
C ALA A 13 3.72 14.93 -25.76
N SER A 14 4.95 14.43 -25.54
CA SER A 14 5.66 13.60 -26.54
C SER A 14 4.86 12.36 -26.91
N VAL A 15 4.38 11.60 -25.91
CA VAL A 15 3.59 10.38 -26.16
C VAL A 15 2.29 10.71 -26.90
N ILE A 16 1.65 11.82 -26.57
CA ILE A 16 0.41 12.24 -27.24
C ILE A 16 0.67 12.57 -28.72
N ALA A 17 1.77 13.26 -29.01
CA ALA A 17 2.19 13.58 -30.37
C ALA A 17 2.59 12.32 -31.16
N ASP A 18 3.37 11.42 -30.56
CA ASP A 18 3.84 10.17 -31.19
C ASP A 18 2.66 9.28 -31.65
N TYR A 19 1.54 9.32 -30.94
CA TYR A 19 0.33 8.56 -31.25
C TYR A 19 -0.71 9.37 -32.06
N GLY A 20 -0.44 10.63 -32.41
CA GLY A 20 -1.39 11.49 -33.15
C GLY A 20 -2.71 11.74 -32.39
N LEU A 21 -2.62 11.89 -31.07
CA LEU A 21 -3.77 12.04 -30.15
C LEU A 21 -3.98 13.46 -29.64
N THR A 22 -3.20 14.44 -30.10
CA THR A 22 -3.21 15.83 -29.61
C THR A 22 -4.62 16.40 -29.50
N ASP A 23 -5.46 16.14 -30.50
CA ASP A 23 -6.83 16.64 -30.60
C ASP A 23 -7.89 15.58 -30.22
N LYS A 24 -7.52 14.55 -29.46
CA LYS A 24 -8.41 13.42 -29.13
C LYS A 24 -8.50 13.13 -27.63
N ILE A 25 -7.93 14.00 -26.81
CA ILE A 25 -7.86 13.80 -25.35
C ILE A 25 -8.91 14.66 -24.67
N PHE A 26 -9.90 13.99 -24.10
CA PHE A 26 -11.00 14.63 -23.37
C PHE A 26 -10.71 14.83 -21.87
N ALA A 27 -10.03 13.86 -21.24
CA ALA A 27 -9.77 13.87 -19.81
C ALA A 27 -8.44 13.19 -19.49
N VAL A 28 -7.80 13.64 -18.40
CA VAL A 28 -6.60 13.00 -17.86
C VAL A 28 -6.81 12.72 -16.38
N THR A 29 -6.54 11.49 -15.97
CA THR A 29 -6.60 11.07 -14.56
C THR A 29 -5.20 10.84 -14.03
N LEU A 30 -4.84 11.55 -12.97
CA LEU A 30 -3.58 11.38 -12.25
C LEU A 30 -3.83 11.18 -10.76
N ASP A 31 -2.84 10.66 -10.04
CA ASP A 31 -2.88 10.64 -8.58
C ASP A 31 -2.72 12.06 -8.00
N ASN A 32 -3.08 12.23 -6.73
CA ASN A 32 -3.14 13.55 -6.09
C ASN A 32 -1.78 14.01 -5.55
N VAL A 33 -0.75 13.97 -6.40
CA VAL A 33 0.61 14.43 -6.08
C VAL A 33 0.83 15.83 -6.66
N ALA A 34 1.42 16.74 -5.89
CA ALA A 34 1.60 18.14 -6.29
C ALA A 34 2.33 18.32 -7.64
N ALA A 35 3.26 17.42 -7.97
CA ALA A 35 3.94 17.43 -9.27
C ALA A 35 2.98 17.17 -10.44
N ASN A 36 2.00 16.29 -10.26
CA ASN A 36 1.01 15.93 -11.28
C ASN A 36 -0.01 17.03 -11.50
N THR A 37 -0.47 17.69 -10.42
CA THR A 37 -1.31 18.89 -10.53
C THR A 37 -0.59 19.99 -11.32
N ARG A 38 0.69 20.23 -11.05
CA ARG A 38 1.48 21.21 -11.79
C ARG A 38 1.72 20.82 -13.24
N ALA A 39 1.96 19.53 -13.52
CA ALA A 39 2.13 19.02 -14.87
C ALA A 39 0.87 19.19 -15.72
N ILE A 40 -0.31 18.94 -15.13
CA ILE A 40 -1.61 19.17 -15.79
C ILE A 40 -1.80 20.63 -16.17
N ASN A 41 -1.46 21.57 -15.28
CA ASN A 41 -1.57 22.99 -15.59
C ASN A 41 -0.71 23.37 -16.81
N GLN A 42 0.46 22.75 -16.98
CA GLN A 42 1.29 22.94 -18.18
C GLN A 42 0.70 22.26 -19.41
N LEU A 43 0.12 21.06 -19.26
CA LEU A 43 -0.52 20.31 -20.33
C LEU A 43 -1.84 20.94 -20.81
N ASN A 44 -2.53 21.69 -19.95
CA ASN A 44 -3.76 22.38 -20.33
C ASN A 44 -3.56 23.27 -21.57
N HIS A 45 -2.40 23.92 -21.70
CA HIS A 45 -2.09 24.74 -22.88
C HIS A 45 -1.86 23.93 -24.16
N VAL A 46 -1.45 22.66 -24.03
CA VAL A 46 -1.21 21.75 -25.15
C VAL A 46 -2.50 21.04 -25.57
N LEU A 47 -3.39 20.76 -24.61
CA LEU A 47 -4.59 19.95 -24.79
C LEU A 47 -5.87 20.81 -24.99
N SER A 48 -5.80 22.12 -24.73
CA SER A 48 -6.92 23.05 -24.91
C SER A 48 -7.34 23.27 -26.36
N GLY A 49 -6.50 22.89 -27.34
CA GLY A 49 -6.76 23.11 -28.77
C GLY A 49 -8.07 22.47 -29.27
N TYR A 50 -8.45 21.31 -28.72
CA TYR A 50 -9.65 20.58 -29.15
C TYR A 50 -10.82 20.67 -28.16
N VAL A 51 -10.54 20.79 -26.86
CA VAL A 51 -11.55 20.71 -25.79
C VAL A 51 -11.83 22.07 -25.14
N GLY A 52 -11.08 23.12 -25.51
CA GLY A 52 -11.22 24.45 -24.92
C GLY A 52 -11.05 24.41 -23.39
N SER A 53 -11.98 25.04 -22.66
CA SER A 53 -12.01 25.05 -21.18
C SER A 53 -12.60 23.78 -20.56
N LEU A 54 -13.02 22.80 -21.36
CA LEU A 54 -13.69 21.57 -20.88
C LEU A 54 -12.72 20.46 -20.44
N PHE A 55 -11.42 20.76 -20.36
CA PHE A 55 -10.43 19.76 -19.96
C PHE A 55 -10.68 19.28 -18.52
N LEU A 56 -11.12 18.04 -18.37
CA LEU A 56 -11.41 17.45 -17.07
C LEU A 56 -10.15 16.81 -16.47
N HIS A 57 -9.53 17.52 -15.53
CA HIS A 57 -8.58 16.91 -14.62
C HIS A 57 -9.33 16.17 -13.51
N GLN A 58 -9.39 14.84 -13.62
CA GLN A 58 -10.01 13.99 -12.62
C GLN A 58 -8.95 13.43 -11.67
N ARG A 59 -9.19 13.54 -10.36
CA ARG A 59 -8.34 12.85 -9.36
C ARG A 59 -8.62 11.35 -9.39
N CYS A 60 -7.56 10.55 -9.23
CA CYS A 60 -7.69 9.10 -9.17
C CYS A 60 -8.55 8.64 -7.97
N ALA A 61 -9.70 8.00 -8.24
CA ALA A 61 -10.58 7.46 -7.21
C ALA A 61 -9.87 6.42 -6.32
N CYS A 62 -9.02 5.57 -6.89
CA CYS A 62 -8.23 4.61 -6.13
C CYS A 62 -7.30 5.29 -5.11
N HIS A 63 -6.74 6.46 -5.47
CA HIS A 63 -5.92 7.24 -4.56
C HIS A 63 -6.76 7.87 -3.44
N ILE A 64 -7.95 8.40 -3.77
CA ILE A 64 -8.88 8.94 -2.76
C ILE A 64 -9.27 7.87 -1.75
N ILE A 65 -9.63 6.66 -2.22
CA ILE A 65 -9.95 5.52 -1.35
C ILE A 65 -8.74 5.17 -0.48
N ASN A 66 -7.53 5.15 -1.03
CA ASN A 66 -6.31 4.89 -0.26
C ASN A 66 -6.11 5.94 0.85
N LEU A 67 -6.38 7.22 0.59
CA LEU A 67 -6.29 8.27 1.61
C LEU A 67 -7.34 8.08 2.72
N ILE A 68 -8.59 7.80 2.36
CA ILE A 68 -9.67 7.56 3.32
C ILE A 68 -9.34 6.37 4.22
N VAL A 69 -8.93 5.24 3.63
CA VAL A 69 -8.61 4.03 4.41
C VAL A 69 -7.41 4.28 5.32
N LYS A 70 -6.36 4.96 4.84
CA LYS A 70 -5.22 5.31 5.69
C LYS A 70 -5.58 6.18 6.87
N ALA A 71 -6.43 7.19 6.66
CA ALA A 71 -6.91 8.02 7.76
C ALA A 71 -7.63 7.18 8.82
N GLY A 72 -8.41 6.17 8.41
CA GLY A 72 -9.00 5.20 9.34
C GLY A 72 -7.97 4.28 10.01
N LEU A 73 -6.96 3.81 9.28
CA LEU A 73 -5.90 2.93 9.80
C LEU A 73 -4.98 3.63 10.81
N GLU A 74 -4.85 4.95 10.80
CA GLU A 74 -4.07 5.70 11.79
C GLU A 74 -4.57 5.46 13.23
N VAL A 75 -5.88 5.25 13.42
CA VAL A 75 -6.45 4.89 14.73
C VAL A 75 -5.93 3.54 15.23
N PHE A 76 -5.63 2.62 14.31
CA PHE A 76 -5.15 1.27 14.60
C PHE A 76 -3.63 1.13 14.52
N LYS A 77 -2.89 2.24 14.38
CA LYS A 77 -1.45 2.23 14.16
C LYS A 77 -0.66 1.47 15.25
N PRO A 78 -0.97 1.56 16.55
CA PRO A 78 -0.29 0.76 17.58
C PRO A 78 -0.47 -0.75 17.35
N MET A 79 -1.70 -1.20 17.11
CA MET A 79 -2.02 -2.60 16.85
C MET A 79 -1.36 -3.11 15.55
N LEU A 80 -1.39 -2.31 14.48
CA LEU A 80 -0.68 -2.64 13.23
C LEU A 80 0.83 -2.75 13.45
N GLY A 81 1.39 -1.90 14.32
CA GLY A 81 2.79 -1.99 14.75
C GLY A 81 3.09 -3.34 15.42
N ALA A 82 2.24 -3.79 16.34
CA ALA A 82 2.40 -5.09 16.99
C ALA A 82 2.37 -6.25 15.98
N PHE A 83 1.42 -6.23 15.03
CA PHE A 83 1.37 -7.24 13.96
C PHE A 83 2.60 -7.23 13.06
N ARG A 84 3.10 -6.05 12.68
CA ARG A 84 4.31 -5.92 11.87
C ARG A 84 5.54 -6.45 12.62
N SER A 85 5.68 -6.13 13.91
CA SER A 85 6.76 -6.64 14.75
C SER A 85 6.71 -8.15 14.86
N ALA A 86 5.52 -8.71 15.08
CA ALA A 86 5.29 -10.14 15.18
C ALA A 86 5.61 -10.90 13.87
N ILE A 87 5.15 -10.39 12.71
CA ILE A 87 5.47 -10.95 11.39
C ILE A 87 6.96 -10.81 11.09
N SER A 88 7.56 -9.65 11.39
CA SER A 88 8.99 -9.41 11.22
C SER A 88 9.81 -10.41 12.03
N PHE A 89 9.41 -10.65 13.30
CA PHE A 89 10.04 -11.63 14.16
C PHE A 89 10.09 -13.03 13.54
N LEU A 90 8.95 -13.50 13.02
CA LEU A 90 8.86 -14.79 12.34
C LEU A 90 9.78 -14.84 11.12
N ASN A 91 9.76 -13.78 10.32
CA ASN A 91 10.47 -13.71 9.04
C ASN A 91 11.97 -13.44 9.16
N LEU A 92 12.49 -13.11 10.35
CA LEU A 92 13.92 -12.85 10.59
C LEU A 92 14.82 -14.05 10.30
N SER A 93 14.33 -15.29 10.42
CA SER A 93 15.14 -16.48 10.12
C SER A 93 14.34 -17.64 9.56
N ASN A 94 14.99 -18.43 8.68
CA ASN A 94 14.40 -19.65 8.14
C ASN A 94 14.08 -20.68 9.23
N GLN A 95 14.84 -20.69 10.33
CA GLN A 95 14.59 -21.55 11.48
C GLN A 95 13.26 -21.23 12.17
N ARG A 96 12.94 -19.95 12.37
CA ARG A 96 11.66 -19.53 12.96
C ARG A 96 10.47 -19.86 12.07
N ILE A 97 10.61 -19.63 10.76
CA ILE A 97 9.61 -20.01 9.77
C ILE A 97 9.37 -21.53 9.80
N ALA A 98 10.44 -22.33 9.86
CA ALA A 98 10.33 -23.78 9.95
C ALA A 98 9.70 -24.24 11.28
N ALA A 99 10.10 -23.64 12.41
CA ALA A 99 9.54 -23.94 13.72
C ALA A 99 8.03 -23.65 13.78
N TYR A 100 7.60 -22.48 13.28
CA TYR A 100 6.19 -22.14 13.20
C TYR A 100 5.41 -23.08 12.27
N LYS A 101 6.01 -23.46 11.13
CA LYS A 101 5.41 -24.44 10.22
C LYS A 101 5.19 -25.79 10.90
N SER A 102 6.19 -26.29 11.64
CA SER A 102 6.07 -27.55 12.40
C SER A 102 5.01 -27.44 13.50
N TYR A 103 4.97 -26.30 14.21
CA TYR A 103 3.96 -26.04 15.22
C TYR A 103 2.54 -26.05 14.64
N CYS A 104 2.31 -25.35 13.53
CA CYS A 104 1.02 -25.36 12.83
C CYS A 104 0.57 -26.79 12.49
N ILE A 105 1.47 -27.61 11.94
CA ILE A 105 1.18 -29.01 11.60
C ILE A 105 0.80 -29.81 12.84
N ALA A 106 1.50 -29.62 13.97
CA ALA A 106 1.23 -30.32 15.22
C ALA A 106 -0.14 -29.98 15.82
N VAL A 107 -0.61 -28.75 15.65
CA VAL A 107 -1.94 -28.30 16.12
C VAL A 107 -3.05 -28.48 15.08
N GLY A 108 -2.75 -29.10 13.93
CA GLY A 108 -3.72 -29.35 12.87
C GLY A 108 -4.09 -28.11 12.03
N GLU A 109 -3.32 -27.02 12.12
CA GLU A 109 -3.49 -25.83 11.30
C GLU A 109 -2.64 -25.87 10.03
N ARG A 110 -3.20 -25.36 8.93
CA ARG A 110 -2.47 -25.23 7.67
C ARG A 110 -1.38 -24.14 7.80
N PRO A 111 -0.08 -24.47 7.65
CA PRO A 111 0.97 -23.46 7.73
C PRO A 111 0.84 -22.41 6.62
N ARG A 112 1.15 -21.16 6.94
CA ARG A 112 1.13 -20.04 6.00
C ARG A 112 2.31 -19.10 6.23
N LYS A 113 2.76 -18.49 5.14
CA LYS A 113 3.74 -17.39 5.18
C LYS A 113 3.00 -16.06 5.28
N PHE A 114 3.43 -15.20 6.20
CA PHE A 114 2.88 -13.86 6.36
C PHE A 114 3.80 -12.82 5.73
N GLY A 115 3.22 -11.94 4.92
CA GLY A 115 3.91 -10.79 4.34
C GLY A 115 3.68 -9.55 5.17
N LEU A 116 4.71 -8.71 5.32
CA LEU A 116 4.55 -7.36 5.83
C LEU A 116 3.77 -6.51 4.82
N ASP A 117 2.97 -5.58 5.33
CA ASP A 117 2.26 -4.65 4.49
C ASP A 117 3.17 -3.50 4.00
N MET A 118 2.74 -2.85 2.93
CA MET A 118 3.31 -1.59 2.48
C MET A 118 2.43 -0.44 2.95
N ASP A 119 2.98 0.40 3.82
CA ASP A 119 2.28 1.53 4.44
C ASP A 119 1.69 2.51 3.40
N VAL A 120 2.25 2.51 2.18
CA VAL A 120 1.75 3.35 1.08
C VAL A 120 0.45 2.85 0.43
N ARG A 121 0.10 1.56 0.55
CA ARG A 121 -1.05 0.91 -0.11
C ARG A 121 -1.95 0.17 0.88
N TRP A 122 -3.18 0.66 1.05
CA TRP A 122 -4.17 0.08 1.96
C TRP A 122 -4.47 -1.41 1.72
N ASN A 123 -4.45 -1.85 0.46
CA ASN A 123 -4.75 -3.22 0.09
C ASN A 123 -3.71 -4.21 0.65
N SER A 124 -2.48 -3.73 0.85
CA SER A 124 -1.41 -4.52 1.45
C SER A 124 -1.68 -4.79 2.92
N THR A 125 -2.15 -3.79 3.67
CA THR A 125 -2.55 -3.92 5.07
C THR A 125 -3.73 -4.87 5.20
N TYR A 126 -4.73 -4.75 4.31
CA TYR A 126 -5.85 -5.70 4.24
C TYR A 126 -5.38 -7.14 4.04
N LEU A 127 -4.47 -7.39 3.07
CA LEU A 127 -3.95 -8.74 2.82
C LEU A 127 -3.15 -9.29 4.00
N MET A 128 -2.36 -8.45 4.68
CA MET A 128 -1.65 -8.83 5.90
C MET A 128 -2.64 -9.29 6.98
N LEU A 129 -3.65 -8.47 7.30
CA LEU A 129 -4.65 -8.80 8.32
C LEU A 129 -5.51 -10.01 7.93
N LYS A 130 -5.98 -10.07 6.69
CA LYS A 130 -6.77 -11.20 6.17
C LYS A 130 -6.07 -12.54 6.37
N HIS A 131 -4.75 -12.57 6.23
CA HIS A 131 -3.97 -13.79 6.42
C HIS A 131 -3.59 -14.02 7.87
N LEU A 132 -3.28 -12.98 8.64
CA LEU A 132 -2.81 -13.10 10.00
C LEU A 132 -3.94 -13.42 10.99
N LEU A 133 -5.10 -12.78 10.87
CA LEU A 133 -6.20 -12.90 11.83
C LEU A 133 -6.71 -14.34 12.01
N PRO A 134 -6.86 -15.16 10.96
CA PRO A 134 -7.21 -16.59 11.13
C PRO A 134 -6.21 -17.38 11.97
N HIS A 135 -4.96 -16.92 12.06
CA HIS A 135 -3.90 -17.54 12.84
C HIS A 135 -3.64 -16.83 14.18
N LYS A 136 -4.51 -15.91 14.63
CA LYS A 136 -4.31 -15.10 15.86
C LYS A 136 -3.90 -15.97 17.05
N ALA A 137 -4.62 -17.06 17.33
CA ALA A 137 -4.37 -17.92 18.49
C ALA A 137 -2.99 -18.61 18.40
N THR A 138 -2.74 -19.31 17.29
CA THR A 138 -1.48 -20.01 17.00
C THR A 138 -0.29 -19.06 16.98
N PHE A 139 -0.46 -17.87 16.42
CA PHE A 139 0.60 -16.87 16.35
C PHE A 139 0.90 -16.28 17.73
N SER A 140 -0.11 -15.98 18.54
CA SER A 140 0.06 -15.53 19.93
C SER A 140 0.82 -16.56 20.75
N VAL A 141 0.39 -17.84 20.74
CA VAL A 141 1.05 -18.91 21.50
C VAL A 141 2.50 -19.11 21.06
N PHE A 142 2.76 -19.10 19.75
CA PHE A 142 4.10 -19.27 19.21
C PHE A 142 5.05 -18.14 19.62
N ILE A 143 4.58 -16.89 19.61
CA ILE A 143 5.39 -15.74 20.01
C ILE A 143 5.67 -15.76 21.51
N THR A 144 4.66 -16.05 22.34
CA THR A 144 4.81 -16.11 23.81
C THR A 144 5.68 -17.27 24.29
N THR A 145 5.78 -18.36 23.51
CA THR A 145 6.66 -19.49 23.85
C THR A 145 8.11 -19.28 23.41
N GLN A 146 8.37 -18.38 22.46
CA GLN A 146 9.71 -18.05 21.94
C GLN A 146 10.29 -16.76 22.56
N HIS A 147 9.49 -15.98 23.30
CA HIS A 147 9.90 -14.81 24.07
C HIS A 147 9.36 -14.86 25.51
N PRO A 148 10.20 -14.70 26.55
CA PRO A 148 9.69 -14.31 27.86
C PRO A 148 9.06 -12.91 27.78
N LEU A 149 7.96 -12.72 28.51
CA LEU A 149 7.16 -11.50 28.62
C LEU A 149 8.06 -10.25 28.75
N VAL A 150 7.79 -9.19 27.98
CA VAL A 150 8.32 -7.84 28.29
C VAL A 150 7.33 -7.23 29.27
N ASP A 151 7.76 -6.94 30.49
CA ASP A 151 6.93 -6.38 31.58
C ASP A 151 5.64 -7.18 31.89
N GLY A 152 5.68 -8.50 31.74
CA GLY A 152 4.57 -9.37 32.14
C GLY A 152 3.35 -9.36 31.21
N GLN A 153 3.42 -8.70 30.04
CA GLN A 153 2.31 -8.65 29.08
C GLN A 153 2.63 -9.37 27.75
N PRO A 154 1.66 -10.10 27.14
CA PRO A 154 1.79 -10.62 25.79
C PRO A 154 1.91 -9.48 24.78
N LEU A 155 2.72 -9.67 23.72
CA LEU A 155 2.93 -8.70 22.64
C LEU A 155 1.65 -8.34 21.86
N LEU A 156 0.57 -9.10 22.05
CA LEU A 156 -0.74 -8.92 21.44
C LEU A 156 -1.80 -8.95 22.54
N THR A 157 -2.01 -7.82 23.21
CA THR A 157 -3.20 -7.58 24.03
C THR A 157 -4.34 -7.08 23.15
N ASP A 158 -5.56 -7.45 23.53
CA ASP A 158 -6.81 -7.01 22.89
C ASP A 158 -7.03 -5.50 22.98
#